data_AF-A0A970HTE0-F1
#
_entry.id   AF-A0A970HTE0-F1
#
_cell.length_a   1.000
_cell.length_b   1.000
_cell.length_c   1.000
_cell.angle_alpha   90.00
_cell.angle_beta   90.00
_cell.angle_gamma   90.00
#
_symmetry.space_group_name_H-M   'P 1'
#
loop_
_entity.id
_entity.type
_entity.pdbx_description
1 polymer ?
#
loop_
_entity_poly.entity_id
_entity_poly.type
_entity_poly.pdbx_seq_one_letter_code
_entity_poly.pdbx_strand_id
1 'polypeptide(L)'
;MLKGVRQPSLSRTLLIGSLALLLFWSVTTLAEDVIVLELNMHSWDDRVIASTQEAVRRFEELNPDIQVNVVRRKNWDEVAVRIIAGDPPDVAILGLSIGVHGPAGLFIGLDDFITDELRAAVFEPMWSNFTWDGVQYLVPAMEHGPRLAMVWNAQYLAEAGLALNPYEALTWEEFFDYADKLTVIDGEGNVERMGYDPMNGQNIRLFTIAPTWGAADYLSPTEEPKLNHPNLVRMLDYTAERTAYQYPGYTWRTGWYTPGIATGEVAVSNLGVYAPGEIATRNPDMEILVTWVASLDGSKVQQVNGWGLGIPAGAKNPEASFRLIEFLATDVAFQLDLYNRTGFMGGGIEFFNELAATERDPNRRWYIESLFSADFIHAPYPDPFSGRADSLFRTAVQGVFNRTSSAAPLLEDAQRTLVAEMRQEGRF
;
A
#
# COMPACT_ATOMS: atom_id res chain seq x y z
N MET A 1 -75.74 5.35 -53.71
CA MET A 1 -77.05 4.78 -53.32
C MET A 1 -76.79 3.59 -52.41
N LEU A 2 -77.28 3.67 -51.19
CA LEU A 2 -77.27 2.61 -50.17
C LEU A 2 -78.39 1.61 -50.40
N LYS A 3 -78.18 0.42 -49.83
CA LYS A 3 -79.13 -0.54 -49.20
C LYS A 3 -79.29 -1.88 -49.92
N GLY A 4 -79.04 -2.93 -49.14
CA GLY A 4 -79.42 -4.30 -49.47
C GLY A 4 -78.92 -5.31 -48.43
N VAL A 5 -79.56 -5.34 -47.26
CA VAL A 5 -79.42 -6.38 -46.22
C VAL A 5 -80.32 -7.57 -46.56
N ARG A 6 -79.83 -8.82 -46.43
CA ARG A 6 -80.51 -9.96 -45.74
C ARG A 6 -79.65 -11.23 -45.68
N GLN A 7 -79.64 -11.81 -44.48
CA GLN A 7 -79.13 -13.10 -43.97
C GLN A 7 -79.93 -14.34 -44.50
N PRO A 8 -79.80 -15.59 -43.93
CA PRO A 8 -78.65 -16.42 -43.54
C PRO A 8 -78.79 -17.89 -44.02
N SER A 9 -77.77 -18.75 -43.79
CA SER A 9 -78.04 -20.15 -43.42
C SER A 9 -76.92 -20.74 -42.56
N LEU A 10 -77.29 -21.08 -41.32
CA LEU A 10 -76.53 -21.92 -40.42
C LEU A 10 -76.50 -23.36 -40.95
N SER A 11 -75.32 -23.99 -40.99
CA SER A 11 -75.20 -25.43 -40.74
C SER A 11 -74.12 -25.65 -39.69
N ARG A 12 -74.58 -26.15 -38.53
CA ARG A 12 -73.77 -26.79 -37.50
C ARG A 12 -72.87 -27.85 -38.16
N THR A 13 -71.69 -28.13 -37.59
CA THR A 13 -71.35 -29.40 -36.92
C THR A 13 -69.82 -29.53 -36.77
N LEU A 14 -69.40 -30.00 -35.60
CA LEU A 14 -68.11 -30.66 -35.26
C LEU A 14 -66.87 -29.78 -34.98
N LEU A 15 -66.84 -29.39 -33.71
CA LEU A 15 -65.64 -29.40 -32.86
C LEU A 15 -65.01 -30.81 -32.87
N ILE A 16 -63.83 -30.99 -33.45
CA ILE A 16 -62.88 -32.05 -33.06
C ILE A 16 -61.49 -31.42 -33.03
N GLY A 17 -60.93 -31.35 -31.83
CA GLY A 17 -59.57 -30.92 -31.60
C GLY A 17 -58.57 -31.89 -32.23
N SER A 18 -57.42 -31.35 -32.61
CA SER A 18 -56.22 -32.13 -32.84
C SER A 18 -55.07 -31.39 -32.18
N LEU A 19 -54.70 -31.98 -31.05
CA LEU A 19 -53.66 -31.64 -30.11
C LEU A 19 -52.31 -31.51 -30.84
N ALA A 20 -51.82 -30.29 -31.05
CA ALA A 20 -50.41 -30.08 -31.34
C ALA A 20 -49.68 -30.11 -29.99
N LEU A 21 -49.11 -31.28 -29.66
CA LEU A 21 -48.16 -31.46 -28.56
C LEU A 21 -46.88 -30.70 -28.91
N LEU A 22 -46.87 -29.40 -28.58
CA LEU A 22 -45.63 -28.64 -28.40
C LEU A 22 -45.02 -29.10 -27.09
N LEU A 23 -44.09 -30.07 -27.18
CA LEU A 23 -43.11 -30.33 -26.12
C LEU A 23 -42.22 -29.09 -26.01
N PHE A 24 -42.69 -28.09 -25.26
CA PHE A 24 -41.80 -27.13 -24.62
C PHE A 24 -41.01 -27.92 -23.59
N TRP A 25 -39.79 -28.33 -23.95
CA TRP A 25 -38.75 -28.42 -22.93
C TRP A 25 -38.54 -26.99 -22.43
N SER A 26 -39.29 -26.63 -21.39
CA SER A 26 -38.90 -25.55 -20.50
C SER A 26 -37.58 -25.99 -19.88
N VAL A 27 -36.47 -25.58 -20.48
CA VAL A 27 -35.25 -25.38 -19.72
C VAL A 27 -35.58 -24.23 -18.77
N THR A 28 -36.15 -24.57 -17.62
CA THR A 28 -35.99 -23.73 -16.44
C THR A 28 -34.51 -23.83 -16.09
N THR A 29 -33.69 -22.99 -16.71
CA THR A 29 -32.54 -22.44 -16.00
C THR A 29 -33.14 -21.78 -14.78
N LEU A 30 -33.08 -22.47 -13.64
CA LEU A 30 -33.10 -21.76 -12.37
C LEU A 30 -31.96 -20.75 -12.52
N ALA A 31 -32.28 -19.47 -12.67
CA ALA A 31 -31.31 -18.44 -12.44
C ALA A 31 -30.92 -18.65 -10.97
N GLU A 32 -29.76 -19.25 -10.73
CA GLU A 32 -29.12 -19.15 -9.43
C GLU A 32 -29.08 -17.65 -9.12
N ASP A 33 -29.55 -17.27 -7.93
CA ASP A 33 -29.51 -15.87 -7.50
C ASP A 33 -28.05 -15.44 -7.54
N VAL A 34 -27.68 -14.69 -8.57
CA VAL A 34 -26.31 -14.22 -8.78
C VAL A 34 -25.92 -13.37 -7.58
N ILE A 35 -24.84 -13.76 -6.90
CA ILE A 35 -24.29 -13.00 -5.79
C ILE A 35 -23.61 -11.77 -6.38
N VAL A 36 -24.04 -10.57 -5.98
CA VAL A 36 -23.40 -9.32 -6.41
C VAL A 36 -22.57 -8.79 -5.26
N LEU A 37 -21.24 -8.81 -5.43
CA LEU A 37 -20.27 -8.29 -4.47
C LEU A 37 -19.90 -6.83 -4.79
N GLU A 38 -19.77 -5.99 -3.78
CA GLU A 38 -19.08 -4.71 -3.90
C GLU A 38 -17.60 -4.84 -3.47
N LEU A 39 -16.68 -4.64 -4.41
CA LEU A 39 -15.24 -4.49 -4.14
C LEU A 39 -14.89 -3.01 -3.97
N ASN A 40 -14.70 -2.58 -2.72
CA ASN A 40 -14.31 -1.21 -2.40
C ASN A 40 -12.80 -1.01 -2.54
N MET A 41 -12.44 -0.26 -3.57
CA MET A 41 -11.07 0.07 -3.96
C MET A 41 -10.60 1.41 -3.36
N HIS A 42 -9.31 1.49 -3.07
CA HIS A 42 -8.64 2.75 -2.73
C HIS A 42 -8.72 3.74 -3.89
N SER A 43 -8.51 5.03 -3.60
CA SER A 43 -8.51 6.12 -4.57
C SER A 43 -7.27 6.15 -5.46
N TRP A 44 -6.86 4.99 -5.98
CA TRP A 44 -5.74 4.86 -6.91
C TRP A 44 -6.11 5.32 -8.32
N ASP A 45 -5.08 5.45 -9.14
CA ASP A 45 -5.20 5.86 -10.52
C ASP A 45 -5.96 4.84 -11.38
N ASP A 46 -6.45 5.29 -12.53
CA ASP A 46 -7.33 4.50 -13.39
C ASP A 46 -6.67 3.23 -13.94
N ARG A 47 -5.33 3.17 -14.01
CA ARG A 47 -4.59 1.97 -14.43
C ARG A 47 -4.76 0.82 -13.44
N VAL A 48 -4.80 1.12 -12.14
CA VAL A 48 -5.07 0.12 -11.10
C VAL A 48 -6.49 -0.41 -11.24
N ILE A 49 -7.47 0.48 -11.40
CA ILE A 49 -8.88 0.09 -11.58
C ILE A 49 -9.06 -0.75 -12.84
N ALA A 50 -8.42 -0.39 -13.95
CA ALA A 50 -8.49 -1.15 -15.19
C ALA A 50 -7.89 -2.57 -15.05
N SER A 51 -6.78 -2.69 -14.32
CA SER A 51 -6.17 -3.99 -14.01
C SER A 51 -7.08 -4.86 -13.14
N THR A 52 -7.66 -4.27 -12.09
CA THR A 52 -8.63 -4.95 -11.22
C THR A 52 -9.88 -5.40 -11.97
N GLN A 53 -10.42 -4.58 -12.88
CA GLN A 53 -11.58 -4.97 -13.68
C GLN A 53 -11.29 -6.14 -14.63
N GLU A 54 -10.07 -6.23 -15.15
CA GLU A 54 -9.63 -7.36 -15.98
C GLU A 54 -9.45 -8.63 -15.15
N ALA A 55 -8.91 -8.52 -13.93
CA ALA A 55 -8.88 -9.63 -12.98
C ALA A 55 -10.28 -10.08 -12.56
N VAL A 56 -11.18 -9.14 -12.29
CA VAL A 56 -12.59 -9.42 -11.95
C VAL A 56 -13.28 -10.17 -13.08
N ARG A 57 -13.07 -9.81 -14.35
CA ARG A 57 -13.64 -10.58 -15.48
C ARG A 57 -13.22 -12.05 -15.45
N ARG A 58 -11.92 -12.32 -15.24
CA ARG A 58 -11.41 -13.70 -15.11
C ARG A 58 -12.00 -14.41 -13.90
N PHE A 59 -12.15 -13.71 -12.79
CA PHE A 59 -12.80 -14.24 -11.60
C PHE A 59 -14.26 -14.62 -11.90
N GLU A 60 -15.06 -13.75 -12.51
CA GLU A 60 -16.46 -14.02 -12.87
C GLU A 60 -16.59 -15.19 -13.87
N GLU A 61 -15.65 -15.34 -14.81
CA GLU A 61 -15.61 -16.49 -15.73
C GLU A 61 -15.39 -17.83 -14.99
N LEU A 62 -14.58 -17.82 -13.93
CA LEU A 62 -14.32 -18.99 -13.07
C LEU A 62 -15.42 -19.22 -12.02
N ASN A 63 -16.23 -18.19 -11.74
CA ASN A 63 -17.22 -18.17 -10.67
C ASN A 63 -18.54 -17.58 -11.23
N PRO A 64 -19.25 -18.29 -12.13
CA PRO A 64 -20.41 -17.74 -12.86
C PRO A 64 -21.62 -17.41 -11.96
N ASP A 65 -21.58 -17.86 -10.71
CA ASP A 65 -22.52 -17.55 -9.63
C ASP A 65 -22.29 -16.17 -9.00
N ILE A 66 -21.18 -15.49 -9.32
CA ILE A 66 -20.76 -14.23 -8.71
C ILE A 66 -20.57 -13.13 -9.76
N GLN A 67 -21.01 -11.92 -9.43
CA GLN A 67 -20.67 -10.68 -10.12
C GLN A 67 -20.00 -9.72 -9.14
N VAL A 68 -19.03 -8.93 -9.61
CA VAL A 68 -18.28 -8.00 -8.77
C VAL A 68 -18.35 -6.58 -9.32
N ASN A 69 -18.93 -5.68 -8.53
CA ASN A 69 -18.92 -4.26 -8.79
C ASN A 69 -17.70 -3.60 -8.14
N VAL A 70 -16.76 -3.12 -8.96
CA VAL A 70 -15.56 -2.42 -8.49
C VAL A 70 -15.87 -0.94 -8.22
N VAL A 71 -15.82 -0.53 -6.95
CA VAL A 71 -16.16 0.83 -6.52
C VAL A 71 -14.94 1.53 -5.95
N ARG A 72 -14.50 2.62 -6.60
CA ARG A 72 -13.44 3.49 -6.06
C ARG A 72 -13.99 4.43 -5.00
N ARG A 73 -13.47 4.36 -3.76
CA ARG A 73 -13.85 5.28 -2.68
C ARG A 73 -13.20 6.65 -2.84
N LYS A 74 -13.79 7.67 -2.19
CA LYS A 74 -13.19 9.00 -2.05
C LYS A 74 -12.24 9.07 -0.85
N ASN A 75 -12.71 8.58 0.29
CA ASN A 75 -11.98 8.51 1.55
C ASN A 75 -12.45 7.30 2.34
N TRP A 76 -11.69 6.96 3.38
CA TRP A 76 -12.01 5.81 4.24
C TRP A 76 -13.21 6.07 5.16
N ASP A 77 -13.40 7.30 5.65
CA ASP A 77 -14.48 7.64 6.59
C ASP A 77 -15.87 7.34 6.02
N GLU A 78 -16.09 7.58 4.72
CA GLU A 78 -17.33 7.22 4.04
C GLU A 78 -17.62 5.71 4.09
N VAL A 79 -16.57 4.88 3.95
CA VAL A 79 -16.69 3.41 4.02
C VAL A 79 -16.97 2.99 5.46
N ALA A 80 -16.26 3.55 6.44
CA ALA A 80 -16.48 3.27 7.86
C ALA A 80 -17.91 3.63 8.30
N VAL A 81 -18.45 4.77 7.84
CA VAL A 81 -19.85 5.17 8.11
C VAL A 81 -20.84 4.16 7.54
N ARG A 82 -20.61 3.65 6.32
CA ARG A 82 -21.44 2.60 5.71
C ARG A 82 -21.44 1.31 6.51
N ILE A 83 -20.27 0.88 6.99
CA ILE A 83 -20.14 -0.31 7.85
C ILE A 83 -20.97 -0.13 9.12
N ILE A 84 -20.82 1.01 9.82
CA ILE A 84 -21.56 1.31 11.06
C ILE A 84 -23.08 1.41 10.80
N ALA A 85 -23.48 1.91 9.64
CA ALA A 85 -24.89 2.01 9.24
C ALA A 85 -25.52 0.67 8.84
N GLY A 86 -24.75 -0.43 8.77
CA GLY A 86 -25.24 -1.75 8.37
C GLY A 86 -25.39 -1.93 6.86
N ASP A 87 -24.70 -1.12 6.05
CA ASP A 87 -24.65 -1.24 4.58
C ASP A 87 -23.20 -1.27 4.06
N PRO A 88 -22.36 -2.20 4.56
CA PRO A 88 -20.96 -2.29 4.16
C PRO A 88 -20.79 -2.78 2.71
N PRO A 89 -19.63 -2.50 2.07
CA PRO A 89 -19.20 -3.28 0.91
C PRO A 89 -18.85 -4.72 1.31
N ASP A 90 -18.84 -5.64 0.35
CA ASP A 90 -18.53 -7.05 0.60
C ASP A 90 -17.03 -7.31 0.79
N VAL A 91 -16.19 -6.55 0.08
CA VAL A 91 -14.72 -6.56 0.23
C VAL A 91 -14.23 -5.12 0.28
N ALA A 92 -13.30 -4.81 1.18
CA ALA A 92 -12.64 -3.51 1.23
C ALA A 92 -11.13 -3.63 1.33
N ILE A 93 -10.44 -2.75 0.59
CA ILE A 93 -8.99 -2.63 0.69
C ILE A 93 -8.58 -1.60 1.76
N LEU A 94 -7.69 -2.00 2.66
CA LEU A 94 -7.19 -1.17 3.77
C LEU A 94 -5.70 -1.44 4.03
N GLY A 95 -5.01 -0.51 4.69
CA GLY A 95 -3.61 -0.65 5.08
C GLY A 95 -3.44 -0.87 6.59
N LEU A 96 -2.32 -0.41 7.14
CA LEU A 96 -1.97 -0.57 8.56
C LEU A 96 -2.96 0.03 9.57
N SER A 97 -3.87 0.92 9.13
CA SER A 97 -4.96 1.40 9.99
C SER A 97 -5.95 0.30 10.39
N ILE A 98 -5.83 -0.91 9.84
CA ILE A 98 -6.56 -2.08 10.33
C ILE A 98 -6.32 -2.33 11.82
N GLY A 99 -5.19 -1.89 12.38
CA GLY A 99 -4.93 -1.91 13.82
C GLY A 99 -5.98 -1.19 14.66
N VAL A 100 -6.57 -0.14 14.11
CA VAL A 100 -7.67 0.60 14.75
C VAL A 100 -9.02 -0.03 14.39
N HIS A 101 -9.21 -0.42 13.13
CA HIS A 101 -10.51 -0.82 12.60
C HIS A 101 -10.91 -2.27 12.89
N GLY A 102 -9.94 -3.18 12.97
CA GLY A 102 -10.17 -4.59 13.35
C GLY A 102 -10.72 -4.70 14.78
N PRO A 103 -10.00 -4.21 15.80
CA PRO A 103 -10.48 -4.22 17.19
C PRO A 103 -11.77 -3.43 17.42
N ALA A 104 -12.03 -2.39 16.62
CA ALA A 104 -13.28 -1.65 16.63
C ALA A 104 -14.46 -2.43 16.00
N GLY A 105 -14.23 -3.64 15.49
CA GLY A 105 -15.25 -4.51 14.91
C GLY A 105 -15.72 -4.07 13.53
N LEU A 106 -14.93 -3.30 12.78
CA LEU A 106 -15.29 -2.90 11.41
C LEU A 106 -14.94 -3.95 10.35
N PHE A 107 -14.10 -4.94 10.70
CA PHE A 107 -13.74 -6.08 9.86
C PHE A 107 -13.90 -7.37 10.67
N ILE A 108 -14.28 -8.46 10.00
CA ILE A 108 -14.24 -9.79 10.61
C ILE A 108 -12.81 -10.35 10.59
N GLY A 109 -12.51 -11.27 11.51
CA GLY A 109 -11.31 -12.09 11.42
C GLY A 109 -11.40 -13.09 10.27
N LEU A 110 -10.27 -13.37 9.64
CA LEU A 110 -10.14 -14.23 8.45
C LEU A 110 -9.49 -15.58 8.74
N ASP A 111 -9.13 -15.87 10.00
CA ASP A 111 -8.37 -17.06 10.37
C ASP A 111 -9.03 -18.38 9.93
N ASP A 112 -10.37 -18.46 10.00
CA ASP A 112 -11.13 -19.65 9.56
C ASP A 112 -11.21 -19.80 8.03
N PHE A 113 -10.89 -18.75 7.28
CA PHE A 113 -10.91 -18.76 5.81
C PHE A 113 -9.53 -19.03 5.21
N ILE A 114 -8.46 -18.63 5.90
CA ILE A 114 -7.09 -18.72 5.39
C ILE A 114 -6.58 -20.15 5.53
N THR A 115 -6.35 -20.80 4.40
CA THR A 115 -5.73 -22.12 4.34
C THR A 115 -4.21 -22.05 4.50
N ASP A 116 -3.59 -23.19 4.84
CA ASP A 116 -2.14 -23.32 4.86
C ASP A 116 -1.53 -23.06 3.47
N GLU A 117 -2.24 -23.46 2.40
CA GLU A 117 -1.84 -23.21 1.02
C GLU A 117 -1.80 -21.71 0.70
N LEU A 118 -2.85 -20.96 1.05
CA LEU A 118 -2.88 -19.51 0.86
C LEU A 118 -1.81 -18.82 1.72
N ARG A 119 -1.64 -19.25 2.97
CA ARG A 119 -0.60 -18.72 3.87
C ARG A 119 0.80 -18.85 3.26
N ALA A 120 1.10 -20.00 2.65
CA ALA A 120 2.36 -20.29 1.99
C ALA A 120 2.51 -19.61 0.62
N ALA A 121 1.41 -19.27 -0.05
CA ALA A 121 1.42 -18.60 -1.35
C ALA A 121 1.79 -17.12 -1.26
N VAL A 122 1.71 -16.49 -0.08
CA VAL A 122 2.05 -15.08 0.16
C VAL A 122 3.36 -14.98 0.94
N PHE A 123 4.19 -13.99 0.62
CA PHE A 123 5.45 -13.73 1.32
C PHE A 123 5.23 -13.50 2.82
N GLU A 124 5.79 -14.40 3.64
CA GLU A 124 5.42 -14.56 5.05
C GLU A 124 5.43 -13.25 5.87
N PRO A 125 6.48 -12.40 5.78
CA PRO A 125 6.53 -11.18 6.57
C PRO A 125 5.35 -10.21 6.33
N MET A 126 4.67 -10.29 5.18
CA MET A 126 3.54 -9.40 4.86
C MET A 126 2.30 -9.66 5.71
N TRP A 127 2.11 -10.89 6.22
CA TRP A 127 0.94 -11.23 7.02
C TRP A 127 0.86 -10.40 8.31
N SER A 128 2.02 -10.17 8.94
CA SER A 128 2.18 -9.40 10.18
C SER A 128 1.55 -8.01 10.11
N ASN A 129 1.51 -7.37 8.93
CA ASN A 129 0.92 -6.06 8.74
C ASN A 129 -0.58 -5.99 9.04
N PHE A 130 -1.28 -7.13 9.01
CA PHE A 130 -2.72 -7.19 9.19
C PHE A 130 -3.15 -8.20 10.25
N THR A 131 -2.21 -8.69 11.05
CA THR A 131 -2.49 -9.48 12.26
C THR A 131 -2.52 -8.53 13.46
N TRP A 132 -3.60 -8.55 14.24
CA TRP A 132 -3.63 -7.84 15.52
C TRP A 132 -4.22 -8.75 16.60
N ASP A 133 -3.51 -8.88 17.72
CA ASP A 133 -3.89 -9.72 18.86
C ASP A 133 -4.21 -11.17 18.46
N GLY A 134 -3.39 -11.70 17.55
CA GLY A 134 -3.52 -13.07 17.02
C GLY A 134 -4.61 -13.25 15.96
N VAL A 135 -5.37 -12.22 15.60
CA VAL A 135 -6.43 -12.28 14.58
C VAL A 135 -5.93 -11.69 13.26
N GLN A 136 -6.06 -12.44 12.17
CA GLN A 136 -5.76 -11.95 10.82
C GLN A 136 -6.98 -11.22 10.23
N TYR A 137 -6.86 -9.93 9.90
CA TYR A 137 -8.01 -9.15 9.41
C TYR A 137 -8.02 -8.93 7.90
N LEU A 138 -6.85 -8.87 7.25
CA LEU A 138 -6.72 -8.68 5.81
C LEU A 138 -5.73 -9.69 5.22
N VAL A 139 -5.89 -10.01 3.93
CA VAL A 139 -4.92 -10.74 3.12
C VAL A 139 -4.07 -9.75 2.32
N PRO A 140 -2.72 -9.79 2.38
CA PRO A 140 -1.84 -8.92 1.58
C PRO A 140 -2.11 -9.04 0.08
N ALA A 141 -2.38 -7.89 -0.58
CA ALA A 141 -2.72 -7.88 -2.00
C ALA A 141 -2.50 -6.51 -2.66
N MET A 142 -2.41 -6.53 -4.00
CA MET A 142 -2.40 -5.39 -4.93
C MET A 142 -1.19 -4.43 -4.84
N GLU A 143 -0.98 -3.77 -3.70
CA GLU A 143 0.11 -2.81 -3.49
C GLU A 143 0.78 -3.11 -2.16
N HIS A 144 1.43 -4.26 -2.09
CA HIS A 144 2.07 -4.78 -0.89
C HIS A 144 3.44 -5.38 -1.26
N GLY A 145 4.51 -4.66 -0.95
CA GLY A 145 5.84 -5.01 -1.45
C GLY A 145 6.96 -4.28 -0.72
N PRO A 146 8.19 -4.34 -1.26
CA PRO A 146 9.35 -3.68 -0.67
C PRO A 146 9.20 -2.15 -0.71
N ARG A 147 9.49 -1.51 0.42
CA ARG A 147 9.27 -0.07 0.63
C ARG A 147 10.53 0.75 0.79
N LEU A 148 11.66 0.14 1.13
CA LEU A 148 12.89 0.86 1.41
C LEU A 148 13.86 0.73 0.25
N ALA A 149 14.13 1.85 -0.41
CA ALA A 149 15.28 2.01 -1.27
C ALA A 149 15.65 3.48 -1.40
N MET A 150 16.95 3.77 -1.44
CA MET A 150 17.41 5.08 -1.86
C MET A 150 17.36 5.15 -3.38
N VAL A 151 16.51 6.02 -3.90
CA VAL A 151 16.43 6.34 -5.31
C VAL A 151 17.25 7.59 -5.54
N TRP A 152 18.29 7.48 -6.35
CA TRP A 152 19.24 8.54 -6.65
C TRP A 152 19.03 9.03 -8.08
N ASN A 153 19.17 10.33 -8.30
CA ASN A 153 19.34 10.88 -9.64
C ASN A 153 20.76 10.55 -10.14
N ALA A 154 20.85 9.70 -11.17
CA ALA A 154 22.13 9.20 -11.69
C ALA A 154 22.98 10.30 -12.34
N GLN A 155 22.35 11.30 -12.96
CA GLN A 155 23.06 12.44 -13.57
C GLN A 155 23.75 13.27 -12.48
N TYR A 156 23.07 13.50 -11.36
CA TYR A 156 23.64 14.26 -10.25
C TYR A 156 24.80 13.51 -9.55
N LEU A 157 24.73 12.18 -9.47
CA LEU A 157 25.88 11.37 -9.03
C LEU A 157 27.09 11.55 -9.97
N ALA A 158 26.86 11.50 -11.28
CA ALA A 158 27.91 11.68 -12.28
C ALA A 158 28.53 13.10 -12.24
N GLU A 159 27.71 14.14 -12.12
CA GLU A 159 28.13 15.53 -11.95
C GLU A 159 29.04 15.72 -10.72
N ALA A 160 28.70 15.07 -9.61
CA ALA A 160 29.47 15.12 -8.37
C ALA A 160 30.67 14.15 -8.34
N GLY A 161 30.88 13.34 -9.38
CA GLY A 161 31.93 12.34 -9.44
C GLY A 161 31.76 11.21 -8.40
N LEU A 162 30.52 10.91 -8.02
CA LEU A 162 30.16 9.89 -7.05
C LEU A 162 29.79 8.57 -7.74
N ALA A 163 30.18 7.45 -7.13
CA ALA A 163 29.82 6.12 -7.57
C ALA A 163 29.21 5.35 -6.40
N LEU A 164 28.17 4.55 -6.68
CA LEU A 164 27.50 3.72 -5.69
C LEU A 164 27.54 2.26 -6.13
N ASN A 165 27.67 1.35 -5.16
CA ASN A 165 27.40 -0.05 -5.35
C ASN A 165 25.97 -0.34 -4.86
N PRO A 166 25.01 -0.67 -5.74
CA PRO A 166 23.62 -0.93 -5.35
C PRO A 166 23.44 -2.04 -4.30
N TYR A 167 24.41 -2.96 -4.21
CA TYR A 167 24.32 -4.14 -3.35
C TYR A 167 25.02 -3.98 -2.00
N GLU A 168 25.51 -2.78 -1.68
CA GLU A 168 26.05 -2.41 -0.37
C GLU A 168 25.21 -1.26 0.20
N ALA A 169 24.96 -1.29 1.51
CA ALA A 169 24.30 -0.18 2.20
C ALA A 169 25.37 0.77 2.73
N LEU A 170 25.17 2.06 2.49
CA LEU A 170 25.98 3.09 3.12
C LEU A 170 25.67 3.16 4.61
N THR A 171 26.66 3.56 5.41
CA THR A 171 26.37 4.11 6.73
C THR A 171 25.67 5.47 6.58
N TRP A 172 24.92 5.90 7.60
CA TRP A 172 24.33 7.25 7.58
C TRP A 172 25.36 8.36 7.47
N GLU A 173 26.57 8.18 8.01
CA GLU A 173 27.65 9.15 7.87
C GLU A 173 28.12 9.30 6.41
N GLU A 174 28.42 8.17 5.75
CA GLU A 174 28.78 8.15 4.32
C GLU A 174 27.64 8.70 3.45
N PHE A 175 26.39 8.36 3.79
CA PHE A 175 25.23 8.87 3.08
C PHE A 175 25.16 10.40 3.11
N PHE A 176 25.31 11.02 4.28
CA PHE A 176 25.24 12.48 4.36
C PHE A 176 26.45 13.14 3.71
N ASP A 177 27.63 12.49 3.66
CA ASP A 177 28.76 12.98 2.87
C ASP A 177 28.47 13.00 1.37
N TYR A 178 27.67 12.05 0.88
CA TYR A 178 27.17 12.06 -0.50
C TYR A 178 26.09 13.14 -0.69
N ALA A 179 25.13 13.22 0.23
CA ALA A 179 24.06 14.21 0.17
C ALA A 179 24.60 15.65 0.18
N ASP A 180 25.64 15.94 0.98
CA ASP A 180 26.24 17.27 1.02
C ASP A 180 26.90 17.64 -0.33
N LYS A 181 27.59 16.70 -0.98
CA LYS A 181 28.17 16.91 -2.32
C LYS A 181 27.12 17.07 -3.43
N LEU A 182 25.94 16.47 -3.24
CA LEU A 182 24.83 16.57 -4.17
C LEU A 182 24.02 17.86 -3.99
N THR A 183 24.19 18.56 -2.87
CA THR A 183 23.53 19.85 -2.61
C THR A 183 24.22 20.95 -3.41
N VAL A 184 23.43 21.75 -4.14
CA VAL A 184 23.92 22.88 -4.94
C VAL A 184 23.27 24.16 -4.44
N ILE A 185 24.13 25.14 -4.17
CA ILE A 185 23.76 26.48 -3.74
C ILE A 185 24.07 27.45 -4.89
N ASP A 186 23.12 28.30 -5.22
CA ASP A 186 23.29 29.33 -6.25
C ASP A 186 24.21 30.47 -5.76
N GLY A 187 24.53 31.41 -6.67
CA GLY A 187 25.37 32.57 -6.34
C GLY A 187 24.76 33.54 -5.32
N GLU A 188 23.48 33.42 -5.01
CA GLU A 188 22.74 34.24 -4.04
C GLU A 188 22.61 33.56 -2.67
N GLY A 189 23.05 32.30 -2.55
CA GLY A 189 22.98 31.52 -1.32
C GLY A 189 21.70 30.69 -1.16
N ASN A 190 20.87 30.58 -2.20
CA ASN A 190 19.67 29.74 -2.17
C ASN A 190 20.02 28.30 -2.57
N VAL A 191 19.32 27.33 -1.97
CA VAL A 191 19.42 25.93 -2.39
C VAL A 191 18.70 25.77 -3.73
N GLU A 192 19.47 25.55 -4.80
CA GLU A 192 18.95 25.23 -6.14
C GLU A 192 18.57 23.74 -6.22
N ARG A 193 19.38 22.88 -5.59
CA ARG A 193 19.18 21.44 -5.49
C ARG A 193 19.55 20.97 -4.09
N MET A 194 18.65 20.26 -3.43
CA MET A 194 18.93 19.62 -2.15
C MET A 194 19.45 18.21 -2.38
N GLY A 195 20.57 17.84 -1.77
CA GLY A 195 21.06 16.46 -1.82
C GLY A 195 20.06 15.49 -1.20
N TYR A 196 19.68 15.76 0.05
CA TYR A 196 18.68 14.99 0.80
C TYR A 196 17.70 15.92 1.52
N ASP A 197 16.42 15.81 1.18
CA ASP A 197 15.33 16.51 1.85
C ASP A 197 14.65 15.55 2.86
N PRO A 198 14.86 15.69 4.18
CA PRO A 198 14.29 14.75 5.16
C PRO A 198 12.76 14.68 5.13
N MET A 199 12.09 15.72 4.64
CA MET A 199 10.63 15.78 4.58
C MET A 199 10.07 15.16 3.30
N ASN A 200 10.92 14.78 2.34
CA ASN A 200 10.49 14.18 1.09
C ASN A 200 10.25 12.67 1.16
N GLY A 201 9.19 12.21 0.49
CA GLY A 201 8.87 10.79 0.38
C GLY A 201 8.72 10.11 1.73
N GLN A 202 9.56 9.09 1.96
CA GLN A 202 9.57 8.30 3.18
C GLN A 202 10.73 8.65 4.14
N ASN A 203 11.58 9.62 3.79
CA ASN A 203 12.86 9.93 4.43
C ASN A 203 12.84 10.00 5.96
N ILE A 204 11.87 10.70 6.56
CA ILE A 204 11.75 10.83 8.03
C ILE A 204 10.45 10.23 8.59
N ARG A 205 9.82 9.30 7.87
CA ARG A 205 8.68 8.54 8.43
C ARG A 205 9.18 7.64 9.55
N LEU A 206 8.44 7.57 10.66
CA LEU A 206 8.91 6.81 11.83
C LEU A 206 9.15 5.33 11.50
N PHE A 207 8.21 4.71 10.79
CA PHE A 207 8.33 3.31 10.33
C PHE A 207 9.47 3.08 9.34
N THR A 208 10.02 4.13 8.73
CA THR A 208 11.15 4.06 7.79
C THR A 208 12.47 4.26 8.52
N ILE A 209 12.57 5.35 9.29
CA ILE A 209 13.83 5.76 9.88
C ILE A 209 14.19 4.92 11.11
N ALA A 210 13.20 4.50 11.92
CA ALA A 210 13.48 3.76 13.15
C ALA A 210 14.19 2.43 12.90
N PRO A 211 13.76 1.55 11.97
CA PRO A 211 14.50 0.33 11.66
C PRO A 211 15.92 0.58 11.17
N THR A 212 16.13 1.58 10.31
CA THR A 212 17.44 1.90 9.72
C THR A 212 18.44 2.50 10.71
N TRP A 213 17.94 2.98 11.87
CA TRP A 213 18.75 3.46 12.99
C TRP A 213 18.78 2.47 14.16
N GLY A 214 18.39 1.22 13.94
CA GLY A 214 18.43 0.18 14.97
C GLY A 214 17.43 0.40 16.11
N ALA A 215 16.30 1.03 15.82
CA ALA A 215 15.21 1.30 16.74
C ALA A 215 13.90 0.67 16.23
N ALA A 216 13.97 -0.50 15.60
CA ALA A 216 12.80 -1.19 15.04
C ALA A 216 11.74 -1.55 16.09
N ASP A 217 12.14 -1.66 17.36
CA ASP A 217 11.30 -1.94 18.52
C ASP A 217 10.66 -0.68 19.14
N TYR A 218 10.61 0.44 18.40
CA TYR A 218 10.03 1.70 18.86
C TYR A 218 8.55 1.61 19.25
N LEU A 219 7.82 0.64 18.68
CA LEU A 219 6.47 0.27 19.07
C LEU A 219 6.42 -1.24 19.34
N SER A 220 5.75 -1.61 20.42
CA SER A 220 5.57 -2.99 20.84
C SER A 220 4.15 -3.21 21.34
N PRO A 221 3.51 -4.36 21.05
CA PRO A 221 2.21 -4.70 21.62
C PRO A 221 2.26 -4.81 23.15
N THR A 222 3.38 -5.26 23.71
CA THR A 222 3.51 -5.68 25.11
C THR A 222 4.42 -4.81 25.96
N GLU A 223 5.20 -3.92 25.34
CA GLU A 223 6.11 -3.01 26.05
C GLU A 223 5.65 -1.55 25.87
N GLU A 224 6.15 -0.67 26.74
CA GLU A 224 6.01 0.77 26.50
C GLU A 224 6.68 1.16 25.17
N PRO A 225 6.11 2.12 24.43
CA PRO A 225 6.74 2.66 23.22
C PRO A 225 8.13 3.23 23.55
N LYS A 226 8.97 3.40 22.54
CA LYS A 226 10.33 3.96 22.70
C LYS A 226 10.55 5.10 21.71
N LEU A 227 9.68 6.11 21.72
CA LEU A 227 9.84 7.29 20.86
C LEU A 227 11.08 8.11 21.21
N ASN A 228 11.52 8.05 22.47
CA ASN A 228 12.77 8.64 22.95
C ASN A 228 13.97 7.68 22.87
N HIS A 229 13.91 6.64 22.02
CA HIS A 229 15.04 5.73 21.83
C HIS A 229 16.33 6.52 21.53
N PRO A 230 17.48 6.22 22.18
CA PRO A 230 18.70 7.01 22.02
C PRO A 230 19.15 7.17 20.55
N ASN A 231 18.95 6.13 19.72
CA ASN A 231 19.26 6.22 18.29
C ASN A 231 18.30 7.13 17.52
N LEU A 232 17.02 7.27 17.93
CA LEU A 232 16.09 8.23 17.32
C LEU A 232 16.42 9.67 17.71
N VAL A 233 16.84 9.88 18.95
CA VAL A 233 17.37 11.18 19.42
C VAL A 233 18.59 11.57 18.57
N ARG A 234 19.59 10.68 18.51
CA ARG A 234 20.81 10.89 17.71
C ARG A 234 20.48 11.14 16.24
N MET A 235 19.59 10.34 15.66
CA MET A 235 19.16 10.47 14.28
C MET A 235 18.59 11.86 13.99
N LEU A 236 17.69 12.34 14.85
CA LEU A 236 16.99 13.60 14.60
C LEU A 236 17.92 14.81 14.75
N ASP A 237 18.77 14.82 15.78
CA ASP A 237 19.78 15.85 15.96
C ASP A 237 20.77 15.85 14.76
N TYR A 238 21.29 14.69 14.38
CA TYR A 238 22.23 14.56 13.26
C TYR A 238 21.62 14.99 11.92
N THR A 239 20.38 14.58 11.65
CA THR A 239 19.66 14.97 10.43
C THR A 239 19.44 16.48 10.39
N ALA A 240 19.06 17.10 11.51
CA ALA A 240 18.87 18.55 11.59
C ALA A 240 20.19 19.31 11.36
N GLU A 241 21.29 18.84 11.98
CA GLU A 241 22.64 19.40 11.79
C GLU A 241 23.14 19.32 10.36
N ARG A 242 22.83 18.23 9.63
CA ARG A 242 23.21 18.07 8.21
C ARG A 242 22.26 18.75 7.23
N THR A 243 21.07 19.19 7.66
CA THR A 243 20.06 19.76 6.76
C THR A 243 19.50 21.09 7.26
N ALA A 244 18.44 21.07 8.08
CA ALA A 244 17.70 22.25 8.51
C ALA A 244 18.57 23.36 9.10
N TYR A 245 19.67 23.01 9.77
CA TYR A 245 20.58 23.96 10.37
C TYR A 245 21.57 24.58 9.39
N GLN A 246 21.95 23.85 8.34
CA GLN A 246 22.85 24.34 7.28
C GLN A 246 22.11 25.18 6.25
N TYR A 247 20.84 24.86 5.98
CA TYR A 247 20.04 25.50 4.95
C TYR A 247 18.78 26.20 5.53
N PRO A 248 18.95 27.18 6.45
CA PRO A 248 17.83 27.86 7.08
C PRO A 248 17.10 28.75 6.06
N GLY A 249 16.01 28.25 5.49
CA GLY A 249 15.22 28.92 4.47
C GLY A 249 14.82 28.04 3.29
N TYR A 250 15.41 26.85 3.18
CA TYR A 250 14.98 25.87 2.19
C TYR A 250 13.52 25.45 2.41
N THR A 251 12.74 25.44 1.32
CA THR A 251 11.34 25.00 1.35
C THR A 251 11.25 23.50 1.11
N TRP A 252 10.91 22.78 2.18
CA TRP A 252 10.79 21.32 2.19
C TRP A 252 9.76 20.77 1.19
N ARG A 253 10.09 19.65 0.55
CA ARG A 253 9.22 18.94 -0.40
C ARG A 253 8.46 17.83 0.31
N THR A 254 7.30 18.14 0.86
CA THR A 254 6.56 17.23 1.78
C THR A 254 5.74 16.11 1.11
N GLY A 255 5.79 15.99 -0.22
CA GLY A 255 5.00 15.02 -0.97
C GLY A 255 5.46 13.57 -0.81
N TRP A 256 4.50 12.64 -0.82
CA TRP A 256 4.75 11.19 -0.64
C TRP A 256 5.33 10.51 -1.89
N TYR A 257 4.84 10.86 -3.08
CA TYR A 257 5.04 10.08 -4.30
C TYR A 257 6.04 10.70 -5.26
N THR A 258 7.31 10.86 -4.86
CA THR A 258 8.42 11.29 -5.74
C THR A 258 8.56 12.76 -6.18
N PRO A 259 7.73 13.76 -5.78
CA PRO A 259 7.74 15.04 -6.50
C PRO A 259 9.09 15.76 -6.46
N GLY A 260 9.81 15.73 -5.33
CA GLY A 260 11.12 16.39 -5.21
C GLY A 260 12.19 15.76 -6.10
N ILE A 261 12.26 14.43 -6.14
CA ILE A 261 13.22 13.74 -7.02
C ILE A 261 12.81 13.85 -8.49
N ALA A 262 11.53 13.66 -8.83
CA ALA A 262 11.06 13.69 -10.21
C ALA A 262 11.20 15.08 -10.87
N THR A 263 11.10 16.17 -10.09
CA THR A 263 11.36 17.55 -10.56
C THR A 263 12.86 17.90 -10.59
N GLY A 264 13.73 17.04 -10.04
CA GLY A 264 15.16 17.30 -9.94
C GLY A 264 15.55 18.25 -8.80
N GLU A 265 14.60 18.68 -7.95
CA GLU A 265 14.85 19.56 -6.80
C GLU A 265 15.53 18.82 -5.64
N VAL A 266 15.38 17.49 -5.57
CA VAL A 266 16.01 16.60 -4.58
C VAL A 266 16.84 15.54 -5.30
N ALA A 267 18.08 15.31 -4.87
CA ALA A 267 18.99 14.38 -5.54
C ALA A 267 18.77 12.91 -5.15
N VAL A 268 18.37 12.64 -3.91
CA VAL A 268 18.08 11.29 -3.42
C VAL A 268 16.87 11.26 -2.49
N SER A 269 16.07 10.21 -2.58
CA SER A 269 14.90 9.99 -1.71
C SER A 269 14.65 8.52 -1.43
N ASN A 270 14.21 8.23 -0.21
CA ASN A 270 13.78 6.91 0.20
C ASN A 270 12.35 6.64 -0.28
N LEU A 271 12.20 5.62 -1.12
CA LEU A 271 10.94 5.30 -1.78
C LEU A 271 10.79 3.79 -2.01
N GLY A 272 9.55 3.35 -2.12
CA GLY A 272 9.20 1.96 -2.41
C GLY A 272 9.20 1.62 -3.90
N VAL A 273 8.88 0.36 -4.20
CA VAL A 273 8.97 -0.22 -5.56
C VAL A 273 8.13 0.46 -6.64
N TYR A 274 7.14 1.26 -6.26
CA TYR A 274 6.37 2.10 -7.17
C TYR A 274 7.23 3.22 -7.81
N ALA A 275 8.36 3.59 -7.21
CA ALA A 275 9.12 4.77 -7.58
C ALA A 275 9.64 4.79 -9.03
N PRO A 276 10.26 3.72 -9.58
CA PRO A 276 10.73 3.75 -10.97
C PRO A 276 9.61 4.05 -11.98
N GLY A 277 8.44 3.43 -11.83
CA GLY A 277 7.29 3.67 -12.71
C GLY A 277 6.69 5.07 -12.54
N GLU A 278 6.57 5.53 -11.30
CA GLU A 278 6.03 6.85 -10.97
C GLU A 278 6.96 7.99 -11.41
N ILE A 279 8.29 7.82 -11.31
CA ILE A 279 9.28 8.78 -11.81
C ILE A 279 9.25 8.81 -13.33
N ALA A 280 9.32 7.65 -14.01
CA ALA A 280 9.29 7.59 -15.47
C ALA A 280 8.02 8.21 -16.08
N THR A 281 6.89 8.15 -15.36
CA THR A 281 5.64 8.81 -15.78
C THR A 281 5.73 10.34 -15.73
N ARG A 282 6.47 10.90 -14.76
CA ARG A 282 6.59 12.36 -14.54
C ARG A 282 7.78 12.97 -15.26
N ASN A 283 8.88 12.24 -15.34
CA ASN A 283 10.15 12.63 -15.93
C ASN A 283 10.78 11.42 -16.64
N PRO A 284 10.37 11.14 -17.89
CA PRO A 284 10.81 9.94 -18.63
C PRO A 284 12.30 9.95 -18.99
N ASP A 285 12.95 11.11 -18.96
CA ASP A 285 14.37 11.27 -19.29
C ASP A 285 15.28 11.14 -18.05
N MET A 286 14.70 11.06 -16.85
CA MET A 286 15.47 10.91 -15.62
C MET A 286 16.01 9.49 -15.50
N GLU A 287 17.34 9.38 -15.52
CA GLU A 287 18.04 8.16 -15.15
C GLU A 287 18.14 8.07 -13.62
N ILE A 288 17.68 6.96 -13.06
CA ILE A 288 17.75 6.69 -11.63
C ILE A 288 18.69 5.52 -11.33
N LEU A 289 19.25 5.54 -10.13
CA LEU A 289 19.92 4.40 -9.52
C LEU A 289 19.21 4.05 -8.20
N VAL A 290 18.92 2.78 -7.99
CA VAL A 290 18.29 2.29 -6.75
C VAL A 290 19.32 1.53 -5.92
N THR A 291 19.41 1.86 -4.63
CA THR A 291 20.33 1.21 -3.67
C THR A 291 19.65 0.95 -2.34
N TRP A 292 20.35 0.26 -1.44
CA TRP A 292 19.91 0.12 -0.04
C TRP A 292 19.75 1.48 0.63
N VAL A 293 18.81 1.54 1.56
CA VAL A 293 18.71 2.65 2.51
C VAL A 293 19.91 2.62 3.43
N ALA A 294 20.46 3.80 3.71
CA ALA A 294 21.56 3.93 4.64
C ALA A 294 21.16 3.41 6.02
N SER A 295 22.09 2.81 6.73
CA SER A 295 21.85 2.24 8.06
C SER A 295 22.95 2.64 9.04
N LEU A 296 22.76 2.34 10.33
CA LEU A 296 23.70 2.74 11.36
C LEU A 296 25.10 2.09 11.18
N ASP A 297 25.13 0.87 10.65
CA ASP A 297 26.32 0.01 10.58
C ASP A 297 26.56 -0.60 9.19
N GLY A 298 25.82 -0.17 8.17
CA GLY A 298 25.91 -0.72 6.81
C GLY A 298 25.12 -2.01 6.60
N SER A 299 24.26 -2.41 7.56
CA SER A 299 23.30 -3.50 7.38
C SER A 299 22.27 -3.19 6.29
N LYS A 300 21.86 -4.21 5.55
CA LYS A 300 20.81 -4.15 4.52
C LYS A 300 19.44 -4.30 5.15
N VAL A 301 18.77 -3.18 5.36
CA VAL A 301 17.41 -3.13 5.92
C VAL A 301 16.39 -2.97 4.80
N GLN A 302 15.44 -3.90 4.71
CA GLN A 302 14.25 -3.77 3.88
C GLN A 302 13.00 -3.64 4.76
N GLN A 303 11.91 -3.17 4.17
CA GLN A 303 10.58 -3.21 4.75
C GLN A 303 9.59 -3.77 3.76
N VAL A 304 8.64 -4.55 4.24
CA VAL A 304 7.41 -4.85 3.49
C VAL A 304 6.24 -4.16 4.17
N ASN A 305 5.48 -3.40 3.38
CA ASN A 305 4.14 -3.00 3.78
C ASN A 305 3.25 -2.63 2.60
N GLY A 306 1.97 -2.44 2.91
CA GLY A 306 1.05 -1.76 2.01
C GLY A 306 -0.39 -2.09 2.31
N TRP A 307 -1.07 -2.63 1.32
CA TRP A 307 -2.51 -2.84 1.37
C TRP A 307 -2.86 -4.31 1.45
N GLY A 308 -4.04 -4.56 1.99
CA GLY A 308 -4.64 -5.88 2.05
C GLY A 308 -6.15 -5.76 1.83
N LEU A 309 -6.74 -6.89 1.45
CA LEU A 309 -8.17 -7.00 1.26
C LEU A 309 -8.78 -7.74 2.45
N GLY A 310 -9.91 -7.27 2.93
CA GLY A 310 -10.66 -7.94 4.00
C GLY A 310 -12.15 -7.76 3.85
N ILE A 311 -12.87 -8.39 4.76
CA ILE A 311 -14.33 -8.46 4.75
C ILE A 311 -14.85 -7.53 5.84
N PRO A 312 -15.50 -6.40 5.49
CA PRO A 312 -16.10 -5.54 6.48
C PRO A 312 -17.19 -6.25 7.28
N ALA A 313 -17.34 -5.88 8.56
CA ALA A 313 -18.37 -6.45 9.42
C ALA A 313 -19.77 -6.15 8.87
N GLY A 314 -20.61 -7.18 8.81
CA GLY A 314 -21.97 -7.09 8.26
C GLY A 314 -22.06 -7.30 6.74
N ALA A 315 -20.95 -7.60 6.04
CA ALA A 315 -20.98 -8.05 4.66
C ALA A 315 -21.88 -9.30 4.50
N LYS A 316 -22.66 -9.35 3.42
CA LYS A 316 -23.72 -10.37 3.25
C LYS A 316 -23.21 -11.72 2.78
N ASN A 317 -22.04 -11.75 2.12
CA ASN A 317 -21.55 -12.91 1.40
C ASN A 317 -20.08 -13.24 1.74
N PRO A 318 -19.72 -13.51 3.01
CA PRO A 318 -18.33 -13.63 3.42
C PRO A 318 -17.54 -14.73 2.69
N GLU A 319 -18.14 -15.87 2.36
CA GLU A 319 -17.48 -16.94 1.61
C GLU A 319 -17.16 -16.53 0.16
N ALA A 320 -18.11 -15.85 -0.51
CA ALA A 320 -17.91 -15.33 -1.86
C ALA A 320 -16.90 -14.18 -1.87
N SER A 321 -16.96 -13.30 -0.87
CA SER A 321 -15.96 -12.26 -0.63
C SER A 321 -14.56 -12.86 -0.49
N PHE A 322 -14.41 -13.93 0.30
CA PHE A 322 -13.10 -14.53 0.51
C PHE A 322 -12.55 -15.19 -0.76
N ARG A 323 -13.38 -15.86 -1.58
CA ARG A 323 -12.97 -16.36 -2.91
C ARG A 323 -12.37 -15.24 -3.77
N LEU A 324 -12.98 -14.05 -3.77
CA LEU A 324 -12.46 -12.89 -4.50
C LEU A 324 -11.13 -12.39 -3.89
N ILE A 325 -11.03 -12.33 -2.57
CA ILE A 325 -9.81 -11.91 -1.85
C ILE A 325 -8.65 -12.84 -2.18
N GLU A 326 -8.85 -14.14 -2.06
CA GLU A 326 -7.84 -15.17 -2.37
C GLU A 326 -7.38 -15.06 -3.82
N PHE A 327 -8.32 -14.92 -4.77
CA PHE A 327 -8.01 -14.75 -6.18
C PHE A 327 -7.15 -13.50 -6.44
N LEU A 328 -7.54 -12.34 -5.90
CA LEU A 328 -6.77 -11.09 -6.10
C LEU A 328 -5.41 -11.11 -5.38
N ALA A 329 -5.25 -11.92 -4.33
CA ALA A 329 -3.99 -12.09 -3.63
C ALA A 329 -3.03 -13.07 -4.32
N THR A 330 -3.51 -13.96 -5.18
CA THR A 330 -2.72 -15.08 -5.73
C THR A 330 -2.72 -15.19 -7.26
N ASP A 331 -3.64 -14.56 -7.99
CA ASP A 331 -3.67 -14.59 -9.46
C ASP A 331 -2.43 -13.90 -10.05
N VAL A 332 -1.48 -14.70 -10.51
CA VAL A 332 -0.21 -14.23 -11.07
C VAL A 332 -0.44 -13.32 -12.27
N ALA A 333 -1.42 -13.63 -13.12
CA ALA A 333 -1.75 -12.81 -14.29
C ALA A 333 -2.20 -11.39 -13.88
N PHE A 334 -3.02 -11.27 -12.84
CA PHE A 334 -3.43 -9.99 -12.27
C PHE A 334 -2.24 -9.25 -11.67
N GLN A 335 -1.43 -9.91 -10.85
CA GLN A 335 -0.29 -9.26 -10.19
C GLN A 335 0.73 -8.74 -11.22
N LEU A 336 0.99 -9.49 -12.29
CA LEU A 336 1.85 -9.06 -13.40
C LEU A 336 1.23 -7.90 -14.19
N ASP A 337 -0.07 -7.94 -14.53
CA ASP A 337 -0.73 -6.85 -15.25
C ASP A 337 -0.73 -5.56 -14.43
N LEU A 338 -1.02 -5.65 -13.12
CA LEU A 338 -0.97 -4.52 -12.20
C LEU A 338 0.45 -3.94 -12.14
N TYR A 339 1.44 -4.79 -11.94
CA TYR A 339 2.85 -4.40 -11.92
C TYR A 339 3.30 -3.72 -13.20
N ASN A 340 2.97 -4.28 -14.36
CA ASN A 340 3.37 -3.73 -15.65
C ASN A 340 2.75 -2.34 -15.91
N ARG A 341 1.55 -2.10 -15.39
CA ARG A 341 0.85 -0.82 -15.56
C ARG A 341 1.31 0.27 -14.60
N THR A 342 1.65 -0.08 -13.36
CA THR A 342 1.84 0.91 -12.28
C THR A 342 3.13 0.75 -11.48
N GLY A 343 3.80 -0.41 -11.56
CA GLY A 343 4.90 -0.80 -10.69
C GLY A 343 4.45 -1.30 -9.31
N PHE A 344 3.15 -1.41 -9.05
CA PHE A 344 2.63 -1.99 -7.81
C PHE A 344 2.88 -3.50 -7.78
N MET A 345 3.29 -4.00 -6.62
CA MET A 345 3.54 -5.42 -6.40
C MET A 345 2.44 -6.04 -5.56
N GLY A 346 2.06 -7.27 -5.90
CA GLY A 346 1.33 -8.16 -4.99
C GLY A 346 2.27 -8.92 -4.05
N GLY A 347 1.70 -9.62 -3.07
CA GLY A 347 2.47 -10.41 -2.10
C GLY A 347 2.75 -11.86 -2.52
N GLY A 348 2.31 -12.29 -3.71
CA GLY A 348 2.37 -13.67 -4.15
C GLY A 348 3.79 -14.17 -4.42
N ILE A 349 4.17 -15.32 -3.86
CA ILE A 349 5.47 -15.96 -4.09
C ILE A 349 5.65 -16.37 -5.55
N GLU A 350 4.62 -16.93 -6.18
CA GLU A 350 4.70 -17.32 -7.59
C GLU A 350 4.88 -16.10 -8.51
N PHE A 351 4.20 -15.00 -8.19
CA PHE A 351 4.42 -13.72 -8.86
C PHE A 351 5.85 -13.21 -8.70
N PHE A 352 6.44 -13.28 -7.51
CA PHE A 352 7.85 -12.88 -7.32
C PHE A 352 8.81 -13.75 -8.13
N ASN A 353 8.56 -15.07 -8.22
CA ASN A 353 9.35 -15.97 -9.05
C ASN A 353 9.27 -15.61 -10.54
N GLU A 354 8.06 -15.33 -11.03
CA GLU A 354 7.84 -14.94 -12.43
C GLU A 354 8.46 -13.57 -12.74
N LEU A 355 8.33 -12.59 -11.83
CA LEU A 355 9.00 -11.30 -11.97
C LEU A 355 10.52 -11.43 -11.97
N ALA A 356 11.10 -12.24 -11.08
CA ALA A 356 12.54 -12.49 -11.06
C ALA A 356 13.03 -13.09 -12.40
N ALA A 357 12.21 -13.91 -13.06
CA ALA A 357 12.50 -14.49 -14.36
C ALA A 357 12.33 -13.50 -15.53
N THR A 358 11.40 -12.55 -15.43
CA THR A 358 10.96 -11.71 -16.57
C THR A 358 11.46 -10.27 -16.52
N GLU A 359 11.61 -9.65 -15.35
CA GLU A 359 12.03 -8.25 -15.21
C GLU A 359 13.50 -8.07 -15.65
N ARG A 360 13.77 -6.98 -16.35
CA ARG A 360 15.07 -6.64 -16.96
C ARG A 360 15.58 -5.27 -16.53
N ASP A 361 14.72 -4.39 -16.04
CA ASP A 361 15.13 -3.12 -15.45
C ASP A 361 15.91 -3.40 -14.16
N PRO A 362 17.20 -3.00 -14.07
CA PRO A 362 18.04 -3.27 -12.91
C PRO A 362 17.51 -2.62 -11.62
N ASN A 363 16.89 -1.43 -11.72
CA ASN A 363 16.33 -0.72 -10.57
C ASN A 363 15.11 -1.44 -10.01
N ARG A 364 14.26 -1.98 -10.88
CA ARG A 364 13.10 -2.77 -10.47
C ARG A 364 13.49 -4.14 -9.94
N ARG A 365 14.46 -4.80 -10.58
CA ARG A 365 15.04 -6.06 -10.10
C ARG A 365 15.63 -5.93 -8.72
N TRP A 366 16.32 -4.82 -8.44
CA TRP A 366 16.89 -4.56 -7.12
C TRP A 366 15.83 -4.68 -6.01
N TYR A 367 14.62 -4.13 -6.20
CA TYR A 367 13.55 -4.24 -5.21
C TYR A 367 13.15 -5.70 -4.96
N ILE A 368 13.03 -6.51 -6.02
CA ILE A 368 12.69 -7.95 -5.90
C ILE A 368 13.81 -8.67 -5.14
N GLU A 369 15.06 -8.48 -5.55
CA GLU A 369 16.23 -9.12 -4.96
C GLU A 369 16.44 -8.68 -3.49
N SER A 370 16.04 -7.45 -3.13
CA SER A 370 16.16 -6.94 -1.77
C SER A 370 15.32 -7.73 -0.75
N LEU A 371 14.20 -8.34 -1.16
CA LEU A 371 13.38 -9.18 -0.29
C LEU A 371 14.09 -10.48 0.13
N PHE A 372 15.11 -10.90 -0.62
CA PHE A 372 15.82 -12.16 -0.39
C PHE A 372 17.28 -11.96 0.02
N SER A 373 17.77 -10.72 -0.01
CA SER A 373 19.16 -10.37 0.30
C SER A 373 19.31 -9.33 1.41
N ALA A 374 18.20 -8.89 2.02
CA ALA A 374 18.21 -8.08 3.22
C ALA A 374 18.72 -8.89 4.43
N ASP A 375 19.51 -8.24 5.28
CA ASP A 375 19.92 -8.78 6.58
C ASP A 375 18.75 -8.77 7.57
N PHE A 376 17.84 -7.80 7.39
CA PHE A 376 16.64 -7.62 8.19
C PHE A 376 15.48 -7.08 7.36
N ILE A 377 14.30 -7.72 7.48
CA ILE A 377 13.05 -7.24 6.88
C ILE A 377 12.12 -6.78 7.99
N HIS A 378 11.88 -5.48 8.05
CA HIS A 378 10.89 -4.91 8.95
C HIS A 378 9.49 -5.05 8.35
N ALA A 379 8.58 -5.71 9.04
CA ALA A 379 7.16 -5.71 8.71
C ALA A 379 6.41 -4.97 9.84
N PRO A 380 5.94 -3.72 9.60
CA PRO A 380 5.25 -2.97 10.65
C PRO A 380 4.04 -3.73 11.17
N TYR A 381 3.98 -3.93 12.48
CA TYR A 381 2.81 -4.47 13.15
C TYR A 381 1.72 -3.38 13.19
N PRO A 382 0.43 -3.68 12.92
CA PRO A 382 -0.63 -2.68 12.86
C PRO A 382 -1.06 -2.25 14.26
N ASP A 383 -0.19 -1.57 15.01
CA ASP A 383 -0.56 -1.06 16.33
C ASP A 383 -1.59 0.08 16.20
N PRO A 384 -2.73 0.06 16.93
CA PRO A 384 -3.71 1.15 16.94
C PRO A 384 -3.08 2.52 17.21
N PHE A 385 -1.98 2.56 17.98
CA PHE A 385 -1.26 3.78 18.31
C PHE A 385 -0.20 4.18 17.27
N SER A 386 0.02 3.41 16.21
CA SER A 386 1.03 3.70 15.17
C SER A 386 0.85 5.07 14.54
N GLY A 387 -0.40 5.44 14.20
CA GLY A 387 -0.71 6.75 13.63
C GLY A 387 -0.44 7.89 14.62
N ARG A 388 -0.71 7.65 15.91
CA ARG A 388 -0.47 8.62 16.97
C ARG A 388 1.01 8.80 17.28
N ALA A 389 1.76 7.70 17.36
CA ALA A 389 3.20 7.68 17.52
C ALA A 389 3.90 8.46 16.41
N ASP A 390 3.52 8.21 15.16
CA ASP A 390 4.06 8.92 14.00
C ASP A 390 3.68 10.41 14.01
N SER A 391 2.46 10.78 14.44
CA SER A 391 2.06 12.19 14.62
C SER A 391 2.89 12.91 15.68
N LEU A 392 3.16 12.28 16.82
CA LEU A 392 3.98 12.85 17.88
C LEU A 392 5.43 12.98 17.43
N PHE A 393 5.96 11.96 16.76
CA PHE A 393 7.30 12.00 16.17
C PHE A 393 7.44 13.13 15.14
N ARG A 394 6.47 13.32 14.24
CA ARG A 394 6.48 14.45 13.29
C ARG A 394 6.46 15.82 13.99
N THR A 395 5.74 15.96 15.10
CA THR A 395 5.75 17.20 15.90
C THR A 395 7.15 17.46 16.47
N ALA A 396 7.84 16.42 16.97
CA ALA A 396 9.21 16.54 17.44
C ALA A 396 10.18 16.92 16.31
N VAL A 397 10.05 16.30 15.13
CA VAL A 397 10.84 16.65 13.93
C VAL A 397 10.69 18.14 13.60
N GLN A 398 9.46 18.65 13.56
CA GLN A 398 9.19 20.06 13.30
C GLN A 398 9.81 20.97 14.36
N GLY A 399 9.73 20.58 15.65
CA GLY A 399 10.33 21.34 16.74
C GLY A 399 11.85 21.46 16.59
N VAL A 400 12.54 20.34 16.31
CA VAL A 400 13.98 20.34 16.09
C VAL A 400 14.35 21.17 14.86
N PHE A 401 13.68 20.96 13.72
CA PHE A 401 14.01 21.68 12.49
C PHE A 401 13.77 23.20 12.60
N ASN A 402 12.78 23.60 13.40
CA ASN A 402 12.49 25.01 13.71
C ASN A 402 13.32 25.56 14.89
N ARG A 403 14.26 24.77 15.45
CA ARG A 403 15.12 25.15 16.58
C ARG A 403 14.33 25.55 17.84
N THR A 404 13.14 24.98 18.05
CA THR A 404 12.36 25.25 19.27
C THR A 404 12.97 24.54 20.48
N SER A 405 13.56 23.36 20.28
CA SER A 405 14.31 22.58 21.27
C SER A 405 15.16 21.51 20.57
N SER A 406 16.05 20.82 21.31
CA SER A 406 16.78 19.65 20.79
C SER A 406 15.90 18.39 20.74
N ALA A 407 16.37 17.33 20.07
CA ALA A 407 15.57 16.12 19.88
C ALA A 407 15.17 15.43 21.19
N ALA A 408 16.10 15.32 22.14
CA ALA A 408 15.88 14.59 23.41
C ALA A 408 14.62 15.05 24.19
N PRO A 409 14.48 16.33 24.59
CA PRO A 409 13.30 16.78 25.33
C PRO A 409 12.00 16.67 24.53
N LEU A 410 12.03 16.90 23.21
CA LEU A 410 10.82 16.80 22.38
C LEU A 410 10.34 15.35 22.25
N LEU A 411 11.27 14.41 22.09
CA LEU A 411 10.96 12.99 22.03
C LEU A 411 10.59 12.43 23.40
N GLU A 412 11.13 12.96 24.50
CA GLU A 412 10.70 12.63 25.87
C GLU A 412 9.25 13.08 26.13
N ASP A 413 8.88 14.27 25.69
CA ASP A 413 7.50 14.74 25.75
C ASP A 413 6.56 13.89 24.89
N ALA A 414 6.97 13.56 23.66
CA ALA A 414 6.23 12.65 22.78
C ALA A 414 6.03 11.27 23.43
N GLN A 415 7.09 10.70 24.00
CA GLN A 415 7.06 9.43 24.74
C GLN A 415 6.05 9.49 25.89
N ARG A 416 6.14 10.51 26.75
CA ARG A 416 5.26 10.66 27.91
C ARG A 416 3.79 10.79 27.50
N THR A 417 3.51 11.55 26.44
CA THR A 417 2.16 11.69 25.90
C THR A 417 1.62 10.36 25.39
N LEU A 418 2.40 9.63 24.58
CA LEU A 418 1.96 8.36 24.01
C LEU A 418 1.70 7.31 25.11
N VAL A 419 2.62 7.17 26.07
CA VAL A 419 2.45 6.26 27.22
C VAL A 419 1.18 6.59 28.01
N ALA A 420 0.90 7.87 28.25
CA ALA A 420 -0.29 8.28 28.98
C ALA A 420 -1.58 7.94 28.23
N GLU A 421 -1.62 8.14 26.91
CA GLU A 421 -2.76 7.80 26.05
C GLU A 421 -2.95 6.27 25.99
N MET A 422 -1.88 5.50 25.81
CA MET A 422 -1.93 4.03 25.80
C MET A 422 -2.44 3.43 27.12
N ARG A 423 -2.00 3.97 28.27
CA ARG A 423 -2.51 3.53 29.59
C ARG A 423 -3.98 3.85 29.81
N GLN A 424 -4.48 4.97 29.26
CA GLN A 424 -5.90 5.30 29.34
C GLN A 424 -6.76 4.29 28.57
N GLU A 425 -6.21 3.67 27.53
CA GLU A 425 -6.84 2.59 26.76
C GLU A 425 -6.49 1.18 27.27
N GLY A 426 -5.87 1.08 28.46
CA GLY A 426 -5.63 -0.21 29.14
C GLY A 426 -4.41 -1.00 28.64
N ARG A 427 -3.48 -0.37 27.92
CA ARG A 427 -2.19 -0.98 27.57
C ARG A 427 -1.23 -0.93 28.77
N PHE A 428 -0.49 -2.04 28.97
CA PHE A 428 0.59 -2.31 29.95
C PHE A 428 0.36 -1.94 31.43
#